data_AF-A0A6G8PSX6-F1
#
_entry.id   AF-A0A6G8PSX6-F1
#
_cell.length_a   1.000
_cell.length_b   1.000
_cell.length_c   1.000
_cell.angle_alpha   90.00
_cell.angle_beta   90.00
_cell.angle_gamma   90.00
#
_symmetry.space_group_name_H-M   'P 1'
#
loop_
_entity.id
_entity.type
_entity.pdbx_description
1 polymer ?
#
loop_
_entity_poly.entity_id
_entity_poly.type
_entity_poly.pdbx_seq_one_letter_code
_entity_poly.pdbx_strand_id
1 'polypeptide(L)'
;MSRSAKLALDVLLGAVVPILVLSYLSEPLGAVPAYLLSALVPVGWVVVDLFFVTKRLNFITAFLGLNALVRGLLAFWFVDGALFALKDSAGSAVTVLILAGSLLLGRPALRAFAEQGLDPRTPEQESALHGLFAERPVRRALVRGTAMLAVVHAAAGVANFLLNLSIVTASFGTDGFNAQVAKVNAITRLAIGLPEGLATGLAIWLVLRALYSLLPGVPGEEGFWELVGRRRSKGSPGGPQAPARGRSE
;
A
#
# COMPACT_ATOMS: atom_id res chain seq x y z
N MET A 1 6.34 -18.83 -8.26
CA MET A 1 5.18 -18.17 -8.90
C MET A 1 5.65 -16.92 -9.62
N SER A 2 5.17 -16.63 -10.83
CA SER A 2 5.52 -15.40 -11.54
C SER A 2 4.86 -14.17 -10.88
N ARG A 3 5.43 -12.97 -11.07
CA ARG A 3 4.86 -11.72 -10.52
C ARG A 3 3.43 -11.48 -11.03
N SER A 4 3.18 -11.74 -12.30
CA SER A 4 1.86 -11.57 -12.90
C SER A 4 0.84 -12.56 -12.33
N ALA A 5 1.23 -13.81 -12.09
CA ALA A 5 0.37 -14.80 -11.44
C ALA A 5 0.06 -14.40 -9.99
N LYS A 6 1.04 -13.86 -9.26
CA LYS A 6 0.82 -13.31 -7.92
C LYS A 6 -0.21 -12.19 -7.94
N LEU A 7 -0.02 -11.20 -8.80
CA LEU A 7 -0.93 -10.06 -8.92
C LEU A 7 -2.35 -10.50 -9.30
N ALA A 8 -2.47 -11.47 -10.21
CA ALA A 8 -3.77 -12.02 -10.59
C ALA A 8 -4.46 -12.71 -9.39
N LEU A 9 -3.72 -13.47 -8.57
CA LEU A 9 -4.27 -14.08 -7.36
C LEU A 9 -4.62 -13.03 -6.29
N ASP A 10 -3.79 -12.01 -6.11
CA ASP A 10 -4.05 -10.90 -5.18
C ASP A 10 -5.38 -10.21 -5.54
N VAL A 11 -5.62 -9.94 -6.83
CA VAL A 11 -6.89 -9.36 -7.33
C VAL A 11 -8.04 -10.36 -7.22
N LEU A 12 -7.85 -11.61 -7.63
CA LEU A 12 -8.91 -12.61 -7.64
C LEU A 12 -9.42 -12.88 -6.23
N LEU A 13 -8.52 -13.16 -5.29
CA LEU A 13 -8.86 -13.53 -3.91
C LEU A 13 -9.19 -12.32 -3.05
N GLY A 14 -8.56 -11.16 -3.30
CA GLY A 14 -8.85 -9.93 -2.56
C GLY A 14 -10.10 -9.18 -3.05
N ALA A 15 -10.42 -9.28 -4.35
CA ALA A 15 -11.45 -8.47 -4.97
C ALA A 15 -12.63 -9.25 -5.53
N VAL A 16 -12.37 -10.27 -6.34
CA VAL A 16 -13.41 -10.91 -7.15
C VAL A 16 -14.17 -11.98 -6.36
N VAL A 17 -13.45 -12.95 -5.78
CA VAL A 17 -14.04 -14.09 -5.06
C VAL A 17 -14.98 -13.64 -3.93
N PRO A 18 -14.64 -12.66 -3.07
CA PRO A 18 -15.56 -12.21 -2.02
C PRO A 18 -16.91 -11.71 -2.54
N ILE A 19 -16.94 -11.02 -3.69
CA ILE A 19 -18.19 -10.58 -4.33
C ILE A 19 -18.98 -11.78 -4.81
N LEU A 20 -18.32 -12.73 -5.49
CA LEU A 20 -18.97 -13.91 -6.03
C LEU A 20 -19.57 -14.77 -4.91
N VAL A 21 -18.86 -14.93 -3.79
CA VAL A 21 -19.36 -15.63 -2.61
C VAL A 21 -20.65 -14.98 -2.10
N LEU A 22 -20.65 -13.65 -1.88
CA LEU A 22 -21.85 -12.95 -1.40
C LEU A 22 -23.00 -13.00 -2.40
N SER A 23 -22.70 -12.92 -3.69
CA SER A 23 -23.71 -12.85 -4.75
C SER A 23 -24.37 -14.19 -5.05
N TYR A 24 -23.62 -15.29 -4.98
CA TYR A 24 -24.07 -16.59 -5.47
C TYR A 24 -24.11 -17.69 -4.41
N LEU A 25 -23.38 -17.55 -3.31
CA LEU A 25 -23.33 -18.59 -2.27
C LEU A 25 -24.20 -18.30 -1.05
N SER A 26 -24.87 -17.14 -1.00
CA SER A 26 -25.80 -16.83 0.10
C SER A 26 -26.99 -17.78 0.16
N GLU A 27 -27.62 -18.08 -0.98
CA GLU A 27 -28.75 -19.02 -1.06
C GLU A 27 -28.37 -20.47 -0.65
N PRO A 28 -27.32 -21.09 -1.21
CA PRO A 28 -26.97 -22.47 -0.86
C PRO A 28 -26.26 -22.64 0.50
N LEU A 29 -25.55 -21.62 1.01
CA LEU A 29 -24.82 -21.72 2.30
C LEU A 29 -25.56 -21.06 3.48
N GLY A 30 -26.58 -20.25 3.20
CA GLY A 30 -27.14 -19.30 4.15
C GLY A 30 -26.33 -18.00 4.22
N ALA A 31 -27.01 -16.91 4.55
CA ALA A 31 -26.43 -15.56 4.56
C ALA A 31 -25.22 -15.42 5.49
N VAL A 32 -25.29 -15.91 6.73
CA VAL A 32 -24.19 -15.74 7.72
C VAL A 32 -22.94 -16.54 7.32
N PRO A 33 -23.02 -17.84 6.96
CA PRO A 33 -21.85 -18.57 6.47
C PRO A 33 -21.24 -17.97 5.21
N ALA A 34 -22.05 -17.53 4.24
CA ALA A 34 -21.55 -16.86 3.03
C ALA A 34 -20.83 -15.54 3.34
N TYR A 35 -21.36 -14.75 4.28
CA TYR A 35 -20.72 -13.51 4.73
C TYR A 35 -19.35 -13.77 5.36
N LEU A 36 -19.27 -14.72 6.29
CA LEU A 36 -18.01 -15.09 6.94
C LEU A 36 -17.00 -15.64 5.94
N LEU A 37 -17.44 -16.52 5.02
CA LEU A 37 -16.57 -17.05 3.98
C LEU A 37 -16.01 -15.93 3.09
N SER A 38 -16.87 -15.01 2.65
CA SER A 38 -16.47 -13.85 1.85
C SER A 38 -15.41 -13.00 2.56
N ALA A 39 -15.60 -12.73 3.85
CA ALA A 39 -14.66 -11.94 4.64
C ALA A 39 -13.34 -12.67 4.93
N LEU A 40 -13.38 -14.00 5.11
CA LEU A 40 -12.20 -14.80 5.45
C LEU A 40 -11.34 -15.14 4.22
N VAL A 41 -11.87 -15.14 3.00
CA VAL A 41 -11.09 -15.43 1.79
C VAL A 41 -9.88 -14.48 1.62
N PRO A 42 -10.02 -13.14 1.66
CA PRO A 42 -8.88 -12.23 1.56
C PRO A 42 -7.90 -12.40 2.73
N VAL A 43 -8.40 -12.65 3.93
CA VAL A 43 -7.57 -12.84 5.14
C VAL A 43 -6.73 -14.10 5.00
N GLY A 44 -7.35 -15.21 4.61
CA GLY A 44 -6.69 -16.48 4.34
C GLY A 44 -5.63 -16.33 3.26
N TRP A 45 -5.92 -15.58 2.19
CA TRP A 45 -4.94 -15.29 1.16
C TRP A 45 -3.73 -14.50 1.69
N VAL A 46 -3.94 -13.45 2.49
CA VAL A 46 -2.84 -12.67 3.08
C VAL A 46 -1.98 -13.54 4.02
N VAL A 47 -2.61 -14.43 4.80
CA VAL A 47 -1.89 -15.41 5.62
C VAL A 47 -1.08 -16.37 4.75
N VAL A 48 -1.68 -16.93 3.70
CA VAL A 48 -0.98 -17.83 2.78
C VAL A 48 0.20 -17.14 2.09
N ASP A 49 -0.01 -15.91 1.59
CA ASP A 49 1.04 -15.12 0.98
C ASP A 49 2.19 -14.88 1.97
N LEU A 50 1.88 -14.46 3.19
CA LEU A 50 2.90 -14.15 4.20
C LEU A 50 3.73 -15.39 4.59
N PHE A 51 3.10 -16.53 4.85
CA PHE A 51 3.79 -17.72 5.38
C PHE A 51 4.37 -18.64 4.31
N PHE A 52 3.79 -18.67 3.11
CA PHE A 52 4.18 -19.64 2.07
C PHE A 52 4.76 -19.00 0.82
N VAL A 53 4.45 -17.73 0.51
CA VAL A 53 4.90 -17.06 -0.73
C VAL A 53 6.00 -16.05 -0.44
N THR A 54 5.66 -14.95 0.25
CA THR A 54 6.56 -13.83 0.54
C THR A 54 7.55 -14.17 1.65
N LYS A 55 7.14 -14.91 2.68
CA LYS A 55 7.98 -15.40 3.80
C LYS A 55 8.80 -14.32 4.51
N ARG A 56 8.34 -13.07 4.47
CA ARG A 56 9.05 -11.92 5.05
C ARG A 56 8.08 -10.95 5.72
N LEU A 57 8.30 -10.70 7.01
CA LEU A 57 7.66 -9.62 7.75
C LEU A 57 8.46 -8.34 7.54
N ASN A 58 7.90 -7.41 6.78
CA ASN A 58 8.44 -6.09 6.50
C ASN A 58 7.31 -5.05 6.65
N PHE A 59 7.61 -3.77 6.44
CA PHE A 59 6.61 -2.73 6.67
C PHE A 59 5.35 -2.91 5.81
N ILE A 60 5.52 -3.20 4.51
CA ILE A 60 4.39 -3.40 3.59
C ILE A 60 3.55 -4.62 4.00
N THR A 61 4.18 -5.76 4.29
CA THR A 61 3.46 -6.99 4.68
C THR A 61 2.83 -6.86 6.06
N ALA A 62 3.46 -6.14 7.00
CA ALA A 62 2.88 -5.82 8.30
C ALA A 62 1.67 -4.88 8.16
N PHE A 63 1.76 -3.85 7.32
CA PHE A 63 0.66 -2.94 7.05
C PHE A 63 -0.54 -3.65 6.40
N LEU A 64 -0.30 -4.48 5.38
CA LEU A 64 -1.33 -5.27 4.73
C LEU A 64 -1.92 -6.32 5.68
N GLY A 65 -1.06 -7.01 6.44
CA GLY A 65 -1.44 -8.00 7.44
C GLY A 65 -2.31 -7.41 8.55
N LEU A 66 -1.95 -6.23 9.07
CA LEU A 66 -2.74 -5.52 10.07
C LEU A 66 -4.13 -5.16 9.52
N ASN A 67 -4.21 -4.62 8.31
CA ASN A 67 -5.49 -4.31 7.67
C ASN A 67 -6.36 -5.56 7.46
N ALA A 68 -5.77 -6.66 7.00
CA ALA A 68 -6.45 -7.93 6.82
C ALA A 68 -6.95 -8.48 8.16
N LEU A 69 -6.12 -8.44 9.21
CA LEU A 69 -6.49 -8.89 10.55
C LEU A 69 -7.66 -8.07 11.12
N VAL A 70 -7.59 -6.74 11.04
CA VAL A 70 -8.67 -5.85 11.50
C VAL A 70 -9.98 -6.18 10.78
N ARG A 71 -9.95 -6.30 9.45
CA ARG A 71 -11.14 -6.66 8.66
C ARG A 71 -11.67 -8.06 9.02
N GLY A 72 -10.79 -9.04 9.18
CA GLY A 72 -11.14 -10.41 9.54
C GLY A 72 -11.77 -10.50 10.93
N LEU A 73 -11.19 -9.85 11.94
CA LEU A 73 -11.75 -9.79 13.28
C LEU A 73 -13.11 -9.08 13.29
N LEU A 74 -13.20 -7.94 12.61
CA LEU A 74 -14.44 -7.18 12.51
C LEU A 74 -15.54 -7.94 11.77
N ALA A 75 -15.22 -8.89 10.90
CA ALA A 75 -16.23 -9.74 10.24
C ALA A 75 -17.13 -10.46 11.25
N PHE A 76 -16.58 -10.87 12.41
CA PHE A 76 -17.35 -11.53 13.49
C PHE A 76 -18.19 -10.56 14.34
N TRP A 77 -18.02 -9.25 14.15
CA TRP A 77 -18.92 -8.27 14.73
C TRP A 77 -20.17 -8.12 13.85
N PHE A 78 -21.23 -8.85 14.20
CA PHE A 78 -22.48 -8.92 13.43
C PHE A 78 -23.34 -7.69 13.68
N VAL A 79 -23.29 -6.74 12.76
CA VAL A 79 -24.00 -5.47 12.82
C VAL A 79 -24.51 -5.08 11.43
N ASP A 80 -25.55 -4.27 11.38
CA ASP A 80 -26.15 -3.67 10.19
C ASP A 80 -26.23 -2.13 10.32
N GLY A 81 -26.80 -1.48 9.29
CA GLY A 81 -27.02 -0.04 9.25
C GLY A 81 -25.74 0.79 9.48
N ALA A 82 -25.84 1.81 10.34
CA ALA A 82 -24.72 2.72 10.60
C ALA A 82 -23.51 2.03 11.27
N LEU A 83 -23.75 1.02 12.10
CA LEU A 83 -22.66 0.25 12.73
C LEU A 83 -21.91 -0.59 11.68
N PHE A 84 -22.63 -1.16 10.71
CA PHE A 84 -21.99 -1.82 9.57
C PHE A 84 -21.16 -0.85 8.73
N ALA A 85 -21.70 0.32 8.40
CA ALA A 85 -20.97 1.34 7.65
C ALA A 85 -19.68 1.79 8.36
N LEU A 86 -19.74 1.95 9.69
CA LEU A 86 -18.58 2.26 10.53
C LEU A 86 -17.56 1.12 10.51
N LYS A 87 -18.03 -0.11 10.73
CA LYS A 87 -17.23 -1.34 10.72
C LYS A 87 -16.49 -1.51 9.40
N ASP A 88 -17.17 -1.38 8.27
CA ASP A 88 -16.57 -1.58 6.94
C ASP A 88 -15.51 -0.51 6.62
N SER A 89 -15.71 0.70 7.14
CA SER A 89 -14.78 1.85 6.95
C SER A 89 -13.59 1.85 7.91
N ALA A 90 -13.53 0.92 8.87
CA ALA A 90 -12.48 0.87 9.89
C ALA A 90 -11.06 0.71 9.30
N GLY A 91 -10.92 -0.02 8.19
CA GLY A 91 -9.62 -0.18 7.52
C GLY A 91 -9.04 1.15 7.03
N SER A 92 -9.88 2.03 6.50
CA SER A 92 -9.47 3.39 6.11
C SER A 92 -9.05 4.20 7.32
N ALA A 93 -9.78 4.13 8.44
CA ALA A 93 -9.41 4.81 9.67
C ALA A 93 -8.02 4.36 10.20
N VAL A 94 -7.76 3.04 10.22
CA VAL A 94 -6.45 2.49 10.60
C VAL A 94 -5.35 3.02 9.67
N THR A 95 -5.60 3.03 8.36
CA THR A 95 -4.64 3.54 7.37
C THR A 95 -4.33 5.02 7.58
N VAL A 96 -5.36 5.85 7.81
CA VAL A 96 -5.20 7.27 8.11
C VAL A 96 -4.41 7.48 9.39
N LEU A 97 -4.71 6.72 10.45
CA LEU A 97 -3.97 6.81 11.72
C LEU A 97 -2.49 6.48 11.54
N ILE A 98 -2.15 5.47 10.74
CA ILE A 98 -0.76 5.12 10.44
C ILE A 98 -0.08 6.24 9.66
N LEU A 99 -0.71 6.75 8.60
CA LEU A 99 -0.14 7.80 7.75
C LEU A 99 0.00 9.12 8.51
N ALA A 100 -1.05 9.60 9.16
CA ALA A 100 -1.04 10.84 9.94
C ALA A 100 -0.16 10.72 11.19
N GLY A 101 -0.23 9.60 11.91
CA GLY A 101 0.64 9.32 13.06
C GLY A 101 2.12 9.34 12.67
N SER A 102 2.47 8.77 11.51
CA SER A 102 3.86 8.80 11.01
C SER A 102 4.38 10.23 10.74
N LEU A 103 3.49 11.14 10.31
CA LEU A 103 3.82 12.55 10.12
C LEU A 103 4.05 13.27 11.46
N LEU A 104 3.19 13.01 12.45
CA LEU A 104 3.32 13.57 13.80
C LEU A 104 4.63 13.12 14.47
N LEU A 105 5.06 11.88 14.22
CA LEU A 105 6.33 11.33 14.69
C LEU A 105 7.55 11.81 13.90
N GLY A 106 7.38 12.66 12.87
CA GLY A 106 8.47 13.15 12.04
C GLY A 106 9.12 12.08 11.14
N ARG A 107 8.47 10.93 10.97
CA ARG A 107 8.95 9.78 10.17
C ARG A 107 7.87 9.37 9.17
N PRO A 108 7.69 10.11 8.06
CA PRO A 108 6.60 9.88 7.12
C PRO A 108 6.59 8.43 6.62
N ALA A 109 5.45 7.74 6.70
CA ALA A 109 5.32 6.31 6.38
C ALA A 109 5.83 5.96 4.98
N LEU A 110 5.69 6.87 4.01
CA LEU A 110 6.18 6.69 2.65
C LEU A 110 7.70 6.46 2.60
N ARG A 111 8.44 6.84 3.64
CA ARG A 111 9.87 6.50 3.79
C ARG A 111 10.07 4.99 3.88
N ALA A 112 9.32 4.31 4.74
CA ALA A 112 9.42 2.87 4.92
C ALA A 112 8.99 2.11 3.65
N PHE A 113 7.95 2.59 2.97
CA PHE A 113 7.54 2.07 1.67
C PHE A 113 8.64 2.23 0.61
N ALA A 114 9.25 3.42 0.51
CA ALA A 114 10.31 3.70 -0.46
C ALA A 114 11.58 2.89 -0.16
N GLU A 115 11.97 2.79 1.10
CA GLU A 115 13.11 1.99 1.56
C GLU A 115 12.96 0.53 1.17
N GLN A 116 11.78 -0.04 1.47
CA GLN A 116 11.49 -1.41 1.10
C GLN A 116 11.41 -1.61 -0.42
N GLY A 117 10.85 -0.64 -1.17
CA GLY A 117 10.72 -0.72 -2.62
C GLY A 117 12.05 -0.63 -3.36
N LEU A 118 13.02 0.10 -2.82
CA LEU A 118 14.36 0.24 -3.39
C LEU A 118 15.29 -0.91 -3.00
N ASP A 119 14.93 -1.72 -1.98
CA ASP A 119 15.61 -2.95 -1.56
C ASP A 119 17.13 -2.78 -1.40
N PRO A 120 17.61 -1.91 -0.48
CA PRO A 120 19.04 -1.81 -0.17
C PRO A 120 19.55 -3.15 0.36
N ARG A 121 20.67 -3.63 -0.18
CA ARG A 121 21.22 -4.98 0.10
C ARG A 121 22.52 -4.96 0.90
N THR A 122 23.12 -3.79 1.09
CA THR A 122 24.36 -3.63 1.85
C THR A 122 24.24 -2.46 2.82
N PRO A 123 25.00 -2.46 3.94
CA PRO A 123 25.02 -1.34 4.88
C PRO A 123 25.36 -0.01 4.22
N GLU A 124 26.19 -0.03 3.17
CA GLU A 124 26.55 1.16 2.40
C GLU A 124 25.38 1.70 1.57
N GLN A 125 24.54 0.82 1.03
CA GLN A 125 23.32 1.19 0.31
C GLN A 125 22.27 1.77 1.27
N GLU A 126 22.09 1.15 2.44
CA GLU A 126 21.20 1.65 3.49
C GLU A 126 21.61 3.06 3.95
N SER A 127 22.88 3.24 4.30
CA SER A 127 23.43 4.53 4.73
C SER A 127 23.30 5.61 3.64
N ALA A 128 23.60 5.26 2.39
CA ALA A 128 23.44 6.18 1.27
C ALA A 128 21.98 6.61 1.08
N LEU A 129 21.04 5.66 1.13
CA LEU A 129 19.61 5.95 0.99
C LEU A 129 19.08 6.79 2.14
N HIS A 130 19.51 6.53 3.37
CA HIS A 130 19.15 7.35 4.53
C HIS A 130 19.68 8.78 4.39
N GLY A 131 20.89 8.94 3.86
CA GLY A 131 21.44 10.25 3.48
C GLY A 131 20.57 10.97 2.46
N LEU A 132 20.14 10.29 1.39
CA LEU A 132 19.22 10.85 0.38
C LEU A 132 17.88 11.28 1.00
N PHE A 133 17.30 10.46 1.88
CA PHE A 133 16.04 10.79 2.57
C PHE A 133 16.14 12.02 3.49
N ALA A 134 17.34 12.32 4.01
CA ALA A 134 17.57 13.52 4.81
C ALA A 134 17.62 14.81 3.97
N GLU A 135 17.94 14.71 2.68
CA GLU A 135 18.04 15.86 1.80
C GLU A 135 16.69 16.56 1.61
N ARG A 136 16.72 17.89 1.60
CA ARG A 136 15.52 18.75 1.58
C ARG A 136 14.49 18.37 0.50
N PRO A 137 14.84 18.13 -0.79
CA PRO A 137 13.84 17.80 -1.80
C PRO A 137 13.16 16.46 -1.54
N VAL A 138 13.92 15.44 -1.14
CA VAL A 138 13.38 14.09 -0.87
C VAL A 138 12.54 14.08 0.40
N ARG A 139 13.04 14.71 1.48
CA ARG A 139 12.27 14.86 2.73
C ARG A 139 10.93 15.54 2.49
N ARG A 140 10.90 16.60 1.68
CA ARG A 140 9.65 17.30 1.30
C ARG A 140 8.72 16.40 0.49
N ALA A 141 9.24 15.62 -0.46
CA ALA A 141 8.44 14.68 -1.23
C ALA A 141 7.83 13.59 -0.34
N LEU A 142 8.60 13.02 0.60
CA LEU A 142 8.13 12.03 1.56
C LEU A 142 7.00 12.57 2.45
N VAL A 143 7.15 13.77 3.00
CA VAL A 143 6.13 14.42 3.83
C VAL A 143 4.88 14.72 3.01
N ARG A 144 5.02 15.38 1.85
CA ARG A 144 3.89 15.75 1.00
C ARG A 144 3.15 14.52 0.48
N GLY A 145 3.87 13.50 0.03
CA GLY A 145 3.29 12.24 -0.41
C GLY A 145 2.53 11.54 0.70
N THR A 146 3.11 11.42 1.90
CA THR A 146 2.44 10.81 3.05
C THR A 146 1.19 11.60 3.48
N ALA A 147 1.27 12.94 3.49
CA ALA A 147 0.13 13.80 3.82
C ALA A 147 -0.99 13.71 2.79
N MET A 148 -0.65 13.70 1.50
CA MET A 148 -1.61 13.48 0.41
C MET A 148 -2.32 12.13 0.57
N LEU A 149 -1.58 11.05 0.84
CA LEU A 149 -2.17 9.73 1.08
C LEU A 149 -3.09 9.72 2.31
N ALA A 150 -2.69 10.39 3.41
CA ALA A 150 -3.52 10.49 4.60
C ALA A 150 -4.87 11.18 4.29
N VAL A 151 -4.84 12.27 3.53
CA VAL A 151 -6.05 13.00 3.11
C VAL A 151 -6.91 12.15 2.18
N VAL A 152 -6.32 11.51 1.18
CA VAL A 152 -7.04 10.66 0.23
C VAL A 152 -7.72 9.49 0.95
N HIS A 153 -7.01 8.79 1.84
CA HIS A 153 -7.59 7.68 2.59
C HIS A 153 -8.64 8.15 3.62
N ALA A 154 -8.52 9.36 4.16
CA ALA A 154 -9.55 9.93 5.03
C ALA A 154 -10.83 10.22 4.25
N ALA A 155 -10.70 10.87 3.09
CA ALA A 155 -11.83 11.12 2.19
C ALA A 155 -12.46 9.80 1.71
N ALA A 156 -11.64 8.80 1.36
CA ALA A 156 -12.09 7.46 0.99
C ALA A 156 -12.86 6.78 2.12
N GLY A 157 -12.38 6.85 3.37
CA GLY A 157 -13.08 6.30 4.53
C GLY A 157 -14.45 6.94 4.74
N VAL A 158 -14.55 8.28 4.62
CA VAL A 158 -15.82 9.00 4.71
C VAL A 158 -16.75 8.60 3.56
N ALA A 159 -16.25 8.56 2.32
CA ALA A 159 -17.04 8.15 1.16
C ALA A 159 -17.54 6.70 1.29
N ASN A 160 -16.69 5.79 1.76
CA ASN A 160 -17.05 4.39 2.01
C ASN A 160 -18.15 4.27 3.07
N PHE A 161 -18.05 5.05 4.15
CA PHE A 161 -19.07 5.10 5.19
C PHE A 161 -20.42 5.54 4.61
N LEU A 162 -20.45 6.65 3.86
CA LEU A 162 -21.68 7.18 3.28
C LEU A 162 -22.29 6.23 2.23
N LEU A 163 -21.46 5.58 1.42
CA LEU A 163 -21.92 4.57 0.45
C LEU A 163 -22.53 3.35 1.15
N ASN A 164 -21.87 2.82 2.19
CA ASN A 164 -22.41 1.71 2.96
C ASN A 164 -23.72 2.10 3.67
N LEU A 165 -23.78 3.28 4.29
CA LEU A 165 -24.97 3.76 4.98
C LEU A 165 -26.18 3.91 4.05
N SER A 166 -25.95 4.29 2.80
CA SER A 166 -27.02 4.50 1.80
C SER A 166 -27.43 3.24 1.04
N ILE A 167 -26.49 2.29 0.81
CA ILE A 167 -26.73 1.11 -0.03
C ILE A 167 -27.08 -0.13 0.81
N VAL A 168 -26.48 -0.29 1.99
CA VAL A 168 -26.64 -1.48 2.84
C VAL A 168 -27.66 -1.20 3.94
N THR A 169 -28.93 -1.36 3.57
CA THR A 169 -30.09 -1.05 4.41
C THR A 169 -30.80 -2.29 4.94
N ALA A 170 -30.54 -3.47 4.37
CA ALA A 170 -31.12 -4.72 4.83
C ALA A 170 -30.50 -5.16 6.16
N SER A 171 -31.25 -5.96 6.93
CA SER A 171 -30.78 -6.47 8.22
C SER A 171 -29.71 -7.54 8.04
N PHE A 172 -28.74 -7.56 8.97
CA PHE A 172 -27.68 -8.57 8.97
C PHE A 172 -28.26 -9.99 9.01
N GLY A 173 -27.62 -10.92 8.31
CA GLY A 173 -28.05 -12.32 8.26
C GLY A 173 -29.16 -12.61 7.24
N THR A 174 -29.49 -11.64 6.38
CA THR A 174 -30.38 -11.83 5.23
C THR A 174 -29.60 -11.90 3.92
N ASP A 175 -30.13 -12.59 2.91
CA ASP A 175 -29.53 -12.62 1.58
C ASP A 175 -29.50 -11.22 0.94
N GLY A 176 -30.52 -10.41 1.23
CA GLY A 176 -30.59 -9.02 0.81
C GLY A 176 -29.41 -8.19 1.32
N PHE A 177 -29.00 -8.39 2.58
CA PHE A 177 -27.81 -7.75 3.13
C PHE A 177 -26.56 -8.16 2.36
N ASN A 178 -26.34 -9.46 2.12
CA ASN A 178 -25.17 -9.92 1.36
C ASN A 178 -25.13 -9.38 -0.07
N ALA A 179 -26.28 -9.34 -0.75
CA ALA A 179 -26.38 -8.78 -2.10
C ALA A 179 -26.05 -7.28 -2.11
N GLN A 180 -26.52 -6.52 -1.13
CA GLN A 180 -26.19 -5.09 -0.99
C GLN A 180 -24.70 -4.89 -0.66
N VAL A 181 -24.12 -5.71 0.22
CA VAL A 181 -22.68 -5.69 0.53
C VAL A 181 -21.85 -6.03 -0.71
N ALA A 182 -22.26 -7.02 -1.51
CA ALA A 182 -21.61 -7.35 -2.77
C ALA A 182 -21.64 -6.16 -3.75
N LYS A 183 -22.79 -5.50 -3.87
CA LYS A 183 -23.00 -4.32 -4.71
C LYS A 183 -22.14 -3.15 -4.29
N VAL A 184 -22.16 -2.74 -3.02
CA VAL A 184 -21.36 -1.61 -2.54
C VAL A 184 -19.87 -1.91 -2.67
N ASN A 185 -19.43 -3.13 -2.39
CA ASN A 185 -18.04 -3.54 -2.55
C ASN A 185 -17.57 -3.52 -4.01
N ALA A 186 -18.44 -3.82 -4.97
CA ALA A 186 -18.12 -3.67 -6.39
C ALA A 186 -17.95 -2.20 -6.78
N ILE A 187 -18.85 -1.33 -6.28
CA ILE A 187 -18.79 0.12 -6.51
C ILE A 187 -17.51 0.71 -5.90
N THR A 188 -17.25 0.45 -4.62
CA THR A 188 -16.13 1.07 -3.89
C THR A 188 -14.78 0.61 -4.43
N ARG A 189 -14.66 -0.64 -4.92
CA ARG A 189 -13.43 -1.11 -5.58
C ARG A 189 -13.00 -0.24 -6.76
N LEU A 190 -13.96 0.26 -7.54
CA LEU A 190 -13.66 1.17 -8.65
C LEU A 190 -13.65 2.63 -8.19
N ALA A 191 -14.74 3.08 -7.55
CA ALA A 191 -14.94 4.48 -7.22
C ALA A 191 -13.98 5.01 -6.14
N ILE A 192 -13.48 4.15 -5.25
CA ILE A 192 -12.54 4.50 -4.18
C ILE A 192 -11.17 3.89 -4.45
N GLY A 193 -11.12 2.59 -4.78
CA GLY A 193 -9.85 1.89 -4.97
C GLY A 193 -8.99 2.46 -6.12
N LEU A 194 -9.61 2.89 -7.23
CA LEU A 194 -8.86 3.49 -8.33
C LEU A 194 -8.24 4.85 -7.95
N PRO A 195 -8.99 5.83 -7.37
CA PRO A 195 -8.40 7.05 -6.83
C PRO A 195 -7.28 6.81 -5.81
N GLU A 196 -7.45 5.87 -4.87
CA GLU A 196 -6.41 5.53 -3.90
C GLU A 196 -5.15 4.98 -4.58
N GLY A 197 -5.32 4.10 -5.57
CA GLY A 197 -4.22 3.57 -6.37
C GLY A 197 -3.47 4.66 -7.16
N LEU A 198 -4.21 5.58 -7.78
CA LEU A 198 -3.62 6.73 -8.49
C LEU A 198 -2.86 7.66 -7.54
N ALA A 199 -3.42 7.97 -6.37
CA ALA A 199 -2.76 8.77 -5.35
C ALA A 199 -1.47 8.08 -4.86
N THR A 200 -1.51 6.76 -4.64
CA THR A 200 -0.33 5.96 -4.28
C THR A 200 0.75 6.03 -5.35
N GLY A 201 0.38 5.82 -6.62
CA GLY A 201 1.29 5.96 -7.76
C GLY A 201 1.93 7.35 -7.85
N LEU A 202 1.13 8.40 -7.67
CA LEU A 202 1.60 9.78 -7.66
C LEU A 202 2.56 10.05 -6.49
N ALA A 203 2.25 9.55 -5.29
CA ALA A 203 3.12 9.71 -4.11
C ALA A 203 4.48 9.05 -4.31
N ILE A 204 4.48 7.81 -4.83
CA ILE A 204 5.71 7.08 -5.17
C ILE A 204 6.49 7.84 -6.24
N TRP A 205 5.82 8.29 -7.30
CA TRP A 205 6.45 9.05 -8.38
C TRP A 205 7.12 10.35 -7.86
N LEU A 206 6.47 11.10 -6.96
CA LEU A 206 7.06 12.29 -6.36
C LEU A 206 8.35 11.98 -5.59
N VAL A 207 8.38 10.88 -4.83
CA VAL A 207 9.57 10.46 -4.08
C VAL A 207 10.68 10.02 -5.02
N LEU A 208 10.37 9.18 -6.02
CA LEU A 208 11.36 8.74 -7.01
C LEU A 208 11.92 9.93 -7.78
N ARG A 209 11.06 10.84 -8.26
CA ARG A 209 11.49 12.06 -8.95
C ARG A 209 12.44 12.88 -8.09
N ALA A 210 12.15 13.05 -6.79
CA ALA A 210 13.03 13.77 -5.88
C ALA A 210 14.37 13.06 -5.67
N LEU A 211 14.37 11.74 -5.53
CA LEU A 211 15.59 10.93 -5.41
C LEU A 211 16.47 11.06 -6.66
N TYR A 212 15.90 10.81 -7.84
CA TYR A 212 16.61 10.87 -9.10
C TYR A 212 17.11 12.28 -9.43
N SER A 213 16.41 13.35 -8.99
CA SER A 213 16.88 14.73 -9.18
C SER A 213 18.22 15.03 -8.47
N LEU A 214 18.62 14.18 -7.51
CA LEU A 214 19.87 14.32 -6.78
C LEU A 214 20.98 13.42 -7.31
N LEU A 215 20.70 12.55 -8.27
CA LEU A 215 21.63 11.56 -8.78
C LEU A 215 22.21 11.99 -10.15
N PRO A 216 23.49 11.74 -10.41
CA PRO A 216 24.11 12.07 -11.70
C PRO A 216 23.76 11.00 -12.75
N GLY A 217 22.82 11.29 -13.65
CA GLY A 217 22.50 10.43 -14.80
C GLY A 217 21.04 10.53 -15.25
N VAL A 218 20.66 9.71 -16.23
CA VAL A 218 19.29 9.65 -16.77
C VAL A 218 18.55 8.47 -16.14
N PRO A 219 17.41 8.70 -15.46
CA PRO A 219 16.59 7.62 -14.92
C PRO A 219 16.12 6.66 -16.02
N GLY A 220 16.32 5.36 -15.82
CA GLY A 220 15.85 4.31 -16.76
C GLY A 220 16.93 3.74 -17.68
N GLU A 221 18.03 4.47 -17.90
CA GLU A 221 19.21 3.94 -18.62
C GLU A 221 20.16 3.19 -17.66
N GLU A 222 20.26 3.69 -16.42
CA GLU A 222 21.14 3.15 -15.39
C GLU A 222 20.33 2.72 -14.14
N GLY A 223 20.83 1.71 -13.44
CA GLY A 223 20.22 1.24 -12.20
C GLY A 223 20.33 2.27 -11.09
N PHE A 224 19.30 2.37 -10.23
CA PHE A 224 19.28 3.32 -9.10
C PHE A 224 20.56 3.24 -8.25
N TRP A 225 21.00 2.03 -7.90
CA TRP A 225 22.20 1.82 -7.07
C TRP A 225 23.51 2.17 -7.78
N GLU A 226 23.57 2.08 -9.11
CA GLU A 226 24.73 2.52 -9.90
C GLU A 226 24.87 4.04 -9.84
N LEU A 227 23.77 4.76 -10.06
CA LEU A 227 23.70 6.22 -9.97
C LEU A 227 24.10 6.72 -8.57
N VAL A 228 23.67 6.03 -7.51
CA VAL A 228 24.09 6.32 -6.13
C VAL A 228 25.60 6.14 -5.97
N GLY A 229 26.17 5.07 -6.52
CA GLY A 229 27.62 4.83 -6.52
C GLY A 229 28.41 5.96 -7.18
N ARG A 230 27.93 6.44 -8.34
CA ARG A 230 28.56 7.56 -9.07
C ARG A 230 28.48 8.89 -8.33
N ARG A 231 27.37 9.15 -7.63
CA ARG A 231 27.25 10.35 -6.78
C ARG A 231 28.33 10.35 -5.70
N ARG A 232 28.57 9.20 -5.08
CA ARG A 232 29.59 9.04 -4.03
C ARG A 232 31.00 9.22 -4.58
N SER A 233 31.31 8.66 -5.75
CA SER A 233 32.63 8.82 -6.35
C SER A 233 32.93 10.28 -6.75
N LYS A 234 31.93 11.04 -7.19
CA LYS A 234 32.05 12.49 -7.45
C LYS A 234 32.15 13.34 -6.18
N GLY A 235 31.61 12.86 -5.05
CA GLY A 235 31.60 13.59 -3.77
C GLY A 235 32.80 13.31 -2.84
N SER A 236 33.63 12.31 -3.12
CA SER A 236 34.84 12.02 -2.34
C SER A 236 36.00 12.95 -2.73
N PRO A 237 36.66 13.65 -1.78
CA PRO A 237 37.83 14.51 -2.05
C PRO A 237 39.12 13.79 -2.48
N GLY A 238 39.03 12.59 -3.07
CA GLY A 238 40.19 11.71 -3.30
C GLY A 238 40.04 10.72 -4.46
N GLY A 239 39.33 11.09 -5.53
CA GLY A 239 39.36 10.31 -6.78
C GLY A 239 40.73 10.43 -7.47
N PRO A 240 41.27 9.35 -8.06
CA PRO A 240 42.65 9.31 -8.57
C PRO A 240 42.88 10.41 -9.62
N GLN A 241 43.85 11.29 -9.34
CA GLN A 241 44.35 12.22 -10.35
C GLN A 241 44.84 11.40 -11.55
N ALA A 242 44.27 11.69 -12.72
CA ALA A 242 44.76 11.15 -13.98
C ALA A 242 46.27 11.42 -14.09
N PRO A 243 47.08 10.45 -14.55
CA PRO A 243 48.51 10.68 -14.72
C PRO A 243 48.69 11.84 -15.70
N ALA A 244 49.40 12.87 -15.25
CA ALA A 244 49.77 14.00 -16.07
C ALA A 244 50.47 13.47 -17.33
N ARG A 245 49.80 13.61 -18.48
CA ARG A 245 50.44 13.39 -19.78
C ARG A 245 51.56 14.40 -19.91
N GLY A 246 52.79 13.90 -19.84
CA GLY A 246 53.98 14.33 -20.56
C GLY A 246 54.32 15.82 -20.60
N ARG A 247 55.52 16.14 -20.13
CA ARG A 247 56.48 16.82 -20.99
C ARG A 247 57.79 16.03 -21.00
N SER A 248 57.99 15.33 -22.11
CA SER A 248 59.30 15.12 -22.68
C SER A 248 59.86 16.49 -23.09
N GLU A 249 60.98 16.88 -22.48
CA GLU A 249 62.13 17.60 -23.06
C GLU A 249 63.16 17.85 -21.95
#